data_AF-A0A3D5Q041-F1
#
_entry.id   AF-A0A3D5Q041-F1
#
_cell.length_a   1.000
_cell.length_b   1.000
_cell.length_c   1.000
_cell.angle_alpha   90.00
_cell.angle_beta   90.00
_cell.angle_gamma   90.00
#
_symmetry.space_group_name_H-M   'P 1'
#
loop_
_entity.id
_entity.type
_entity.pdbx_description
1 polymer ?
#
loop_
_entity_poly.entity_id
_entity_poly.type
_entity_poly.pdbx_seq_one_letter_code
_entity_poly.pdbx_strand_id
1 'polypeptide(L)'
;MDYADSVQAVLLRKIQKAEHDLVQLKLDYCRFIFGLTHNTRVVSGDNAYLVRSVDVESMERQEDGTFTRPTISVARVNGSEEMILQGKDWEVEVKVPAARKTPLGSTTP
;
A
#
# COMPACT_ATOMS: atom_id res chain seq x y z
N MET A 1 46.32 -7.81 -5.99
CA MET A 1 44.99 -8.35 -5.74
C MET A 1 44.53 -7.69 -4.46
N ASP A 2 43.76 -6.61 -4.59
CA ASP A 2 43.48 -5.70 -3.48
C ASP A 2 42.37 -6.32 -2.62
N TYR A 3 42.78 -6.89 -1.49
CA TYR A 3 41.85 -7.51 -0.55
C TYR A 3 40.76 -6.51 -0.11
N ALA A 4 41.14 -5.24 0.05
CA ALA A 4 40.24 -4.14 0.36
C ALA A 4 39.14 -3.97 -0.69
N ASP A 5 39.48 -3.96 -1.99
CA ASP A 5 38.50 -3.84 -3.08
C ASP A 5 37.54 -5.04 -3.13
N SER A 6 38.07 -6.25 -2.85
CA SER A 6 37.25 -7.47 -2.84
C SER A 6 36.24 -7.49 -1.68
N VAL A 7 36.64 -7.01 -0.51
CA VAL A 7 35.77 -6.91 0.67
C VAL A 7 34.73 -5.80 0.48
N GLN A 8 35.13 -4.63 -0.02
CA GLN A 8 34.21 -3.52 -0.29
C GLN A 8 33.12 -3.93 -1.28
N ALA A 9 33.47 -4.62 -2.37
CA ALA A 9 32.50 -5.09 -3.36
C ALA A 9 31.48 -6.07 -2.78
N VAL A 10 31.92 -6.98 -1.88
CA VAL A 10 31.03 -7.92 -1.18
C VAL A 10 30.09 -7.19 -0.23
N LEU A 11 30.61 -6.20 0.52
CA LEU A 11 29.80 -5.41 1.46
C LEU A 11 28.73 -4.59 0.72
N LEU A 12 29.09 -3.91 -0.37
CA LEU A 12 28.14 -3.16 -1.20
C LEU A 12 27.03 -4.06 -1.74
N ARG A 13 27.37 -5.25 -2.26
CA ARG A 13 26.37 -6.22 -2.73
C ARG A 13 25.42 -6.66 -1.62
N LYS A 14 25.92 -6.87 -0.40
CA LYS A 14 25.11 -7.26 0.76
C LYS A 14 24.18 -6.14 1.19
N ILE A 15 24.66 -4.89 1.20
CA ILE A 15 23.85 -3.72 1.52
C ILE A 15 22.71 -3.57 0.50
N GLN A 16 23.03 -3.58 -0.79
CA GLN A 16 22.02 -3.50 -1.87
C GLN A 16 20.97 -4.60 -1.77
N LYS A 17 21.40 -5.82 -1.44
CA LYS A 17 20.46 -6.93 -1.22
C LYS A 17 19.55 -6.67 -0.01
N ALA A 18 20.11 -6.23 1.11
CA ALA A 18 19.33 -5.93 2.30
C ALA A 18 18.36 -4.76 2.08
N GLU A 19 18.76 -3.73 1.34
CA GLU A 19 17.91 -2.60 0.96
C GLU A 19 16.73 -3.05 0.09
N HIS A 20 16.99 -3.87 -0.93
CA HIS A 20 15.95 -4.45 -1.77
C HIS A 20 14.99 -5.34 -0.96
N ASP A 21 15.54 -6.23 -0.13
CA ASP A 21 14.75 -7.13 0.72
C ASP A 21 13.88 -6.32 1.72
N LEU A 22 14.38 -5.19 2.24
CA LEU A 22 13.63 -4.27 3.10
C LEU A 22 12.48 -3.57 2.35
N VAL A 23 12.72 -3.06 1.14
CA VAL A 23 11.68 -2.45 0.30
C VAL A 23 10.55 -3.43 0.03
N GLN A 24 10.89 -4.69 -0.29
CA GLN A 24 9.91 -5.73 -0.52
C GLN A 24 9.08 -6.02 0.75
N LEU A 25 9.73 -6.14 1.91
CA LEU A 25 9.02 -6.34 3.18
C LEU A 25 8.10 -5.17 3.54
N LYS A 26 8.49 -3.92 3.25
CA LYS A 26 7.61 -2.76 3.42
C LYS A 26 6.39 -2.81 2.51
N LEU A 27 6.55 -3.23 1.25
CA LEU A 27 5.42 -3.43 0.32
C LEU A 27 4.48 -4.54 0.81
N ASP A 28 5.03 -5.65 1.29
CA ASP A 28 4.23 -6.73 1.88
C ASP A 28 3.49 -6.25 3.13
N TYR A 29 4.13 -5.46 3.99
CA TYR A 29 3.48 -4.82 5.13
C TYR A 29 2.32 -3.94 4.69
N CYS A 30 2.49 -3.11 3.65
CA CYS A 30 1.40 -2.30 3.08
C CYS A 30 0.25 -3.17 2.58
N ARG A 31 0.56 -4.27 1.91
CA ARG A 31 -0.44 -5.22 1.38
C ARG A 31 -1.21 -5.92 2.48
N PHE A 32 -0.54 -6.47 3.49
CA PHE A 32 -1.16 -7.34 4.48
C PHE A 32 -1.75 -6.58 5.67
N ILE A 33 -1.11 -5.49 6.10
CA ILE A 33 -1.53 -4.73 7.28
C ILE A 33 -2.47 -3.59 6.88
N PHE A 34 -2.15 -2.86 5.80
CA PHE A 34 -2.99 -1.75 5.34
C PHE A 34 -3.99 -2.13 4.25
N GLY A 35 -3.91 -3.34 3.68
CA GLY A 35 -4.78 -3.76 2.58
C GLY A 35 -4.48 -3.02 1.27
N LEU A 36 -3.32 -2.38 1.14
CA LEU A 36 -2.92 -1.64 -0.05
C LEU A 36 -2.36 -2.59 -1.11
N THR A 37 -3.11 -2.75 -2.19
CA THR A 37 -2.67 -3.40 -3.43
C THR A 37 -2.79 -2.45 -4.63
N HIS A 38 -2.18 -2.80 -5.76
CA HIS A 38 -2.40 -2.08 -7.02
C HIS A 38 -3.92 -1.97 -7.32
N ASN A 39 -4.38 -0.77 -7.70
CA ASN A 39 -5.79 -0.44 -7.93
C ASN A 39 -6.73 -0.66 -6.74
N THR A 40 -6.19 -0.67 -5.51
CA THR A 40 -7.05 -0.60 -4.32
C THR A 40 -7.82 0.71 -4.33
N ARG A 41 -9.09 0.65 -3.95
CA ARG A 41 -9.88 1.86 -3.75
C ARG A 41 -9.64 2.39 -2.35
N VAL A 42 -9.25 3.66 -2.30
CA VAL A 42 -9.10 4.41 -1.05
C VAL A 42 -10.05 5.59 -1.06
N VAL A 43 -10.53 5.96 0.11
CA VAL A 43 -11.41 7.10 0.31
C VAL A 43 -10.62 8.17 1.07
N SER A 44 -10.72 9.40 0.60
CA SER A 44 -10.17 10.59 1.26
C SER A 44 -11.23 11.68 1.25
N GLY A 45 -11.80 11.99 2.41
CA GLY A 45 -13.01 12.81 2.52
C GLY A 45 -14.20 12.17 1.80
N ASP A 46 -14.86 12.91 0.92
CA ASP A 46 -16.03 12.43 0.16
C ASP A 46 -15.68 11.79 -1.19
N ASN A 47 -14.39 11.67 -1.52
CA ASN A 47 -13.93 11.21 -2.83
C ASN A 47 -13.26 9.84 -2.75
N ALA A 48 -13.54 9.01 -3.75
CA ALA A 48 -12.88 7.72 -3.94
C ALA A 48 -11.78 7.81 -5.01
N TYR A 49 -10.65 7.18 -4.72
CA TYR A 49 -9.46 7.16 -5.54
C TYR A 49 -8.93 5.74 -5.72
N LEU A 50 -8.19 5.52 -6.81
CA LEU A 50 -7.50 4.28 -7.13
C LEU A 50 -6.01 4.45 -6.91
N VAL A 51 -5.42 3.57 -6.13
CA VAL A 51 -3.97 3.56 -5.86
C VAL A 51 -3.20 3.20 -7.13
N ARG A 52 -2.24 4.06 -7.49
CA ARG A 52 -1.31 3.87 -8.62
C ARG A 52 0.07 3.42 -8.14
N SER A 53 0.61 4.10 -7.15
CA SER A 53 1.90 3.75 -6.55
C SER A 53 1.90 4.01 -5.04
N VAL A 54 2.79 3.32 -4.35
CA VAL A 54 2.99 3.42 -2.90
C VAL A 54 4.43 3.85 -2.67
N ASP A 55 4.61 4.93 -1.91
CA ASP A 55 5.92 5.40 -1.48
C ASP A 55 6.27 4.77 -0.12
N VAL A 56 7.07 3.70 -0.15
CA VAL A 56 7.50 2.99 1.06
C VAL A 56 8.62 3.69 1.82
N GLU A 57 9.29 4.68 1.21
CA GLU A 57 10.32 5.45 1.88
C GLU A 57 9.69 6.44 2.88
N SER A 58 8.49 6.93 2.57
CA SER A 58 7.69 7.76 3.49
C SER A 58 7.23 7.07 4.78
N MET A 59 7.39 5.75 4.89
CA MET A 59 7.01 4.99 6.07
C MET A 59 8.05 5.14 7.18
N GLU A 60 7.60 5.61 8.33
CA GLU A 60 8.40 5.76 9.55
C GLU A 60 8.12 4.61 10.51
N ARG A 61 9.18 4.13 11.18
CA ARG A 61 9.06 3.11 12.23
C ARG A 61 8.68 3.78 13.54
N GLN A 62 7.60 3.28 14.15
CA GLN A 62 7.11 3.74 15.43
C GLN A 62 7.80 3.02 16.59
N GLU A 63 7.62 3.55 17.81
CA GLU A 63 8.24 3.02 19.03
C GLU A 63 7.75 1.60 19.38
N ASP A 64 6.53 1.26 19.00
CA ASP A 64 5.94 -0.07 19.15
C ASP A 64 6.45 -1.09 18.10
N GLY A 65 7.32 -0.66 17.20
CA GLY A 65 7.88 -1.47 16.11
C GLY A 65 6.98 -1.57 14.87
N THR A 66 5.81 -0.92 14.86
CA THR A 66 4.95 -0.83 13.67
C THR A 66 5.47 0.25 12.71
N PHE A 67 4.89 0.31 11.51
CA PHE A 67 5.15 1.37 10.55
C PHE A 67 3.93 2.28 10.37
N THR A 68 4.18 3.55 10.06
CA THR A 68 3.15 4.49 9.63
C THR A 68 2.60 4.14 8.25
N ARG A 69 1.39 4.63 7.95
CA ARG A 69 0.79 4.49 6.61
C ARG A 69 1.65 5.25 5.59
N PRO A 70 1.91 4.67 4.42
CA PRO A 70 2.69 5.33 3.37
C PRO A 70 1.92 6.47 2.72
N THR A 71 2.67 7.40 2.16
CA THR A 71 2.21 8.30 1.12
C THR A 71 1.93 7.50 -0.16
N ILE A 72 0.82 7.81 -0.81
CA ILE A 72 0.36 7.08 -2.00
C ILE A 72 0.07 8.05 -3.13
N SER A 73 0.40 7.64 -4.36
CA SER A 73 -0.12 8.31 -5.56
C SER A 73 -1.41 7.62 -5.99
N VAL A 74 -2.44 8.41 -6.23
CA VAL A 74 -3.77 7.92 -6.57
C VAL A 74 -4.36 8.70 -7.74
N ALA A 75 -5.26 8.06 -8.47
CA ALA A 75 -6.08 8.70 -9.50
C ALA A 75 -7.55 8.67 -9.07
N ARG A 76 -8.32 9.74 -9.34
CA ARG A 76 -9.78 9.71 -9.08
C ARG A 76 -10.46 8.57 -9.85
N VAL A 77 -11.42 7.88 -9.22
CA VAL A 77 -12.14 6.76 -9.87
C VAL A 77 -12.86 7.21 -11.15
N ASN A 78 -13.34 8.46 -11.19
CA ASN A 78 -14.08 9.03 -12.31
C ASN A 78 -13.30 10.13 -13.08
N GLY A 79 -11.97 10.17 -12.94
CA GLY A 79 -11.14 11.19 -13.58
C GLY A 79 -9.73 10.69 -13.89
N SER A 80 -8.93 11.54 -14.54
CA SER A 80 -7.51 11.28 -14.81
C SER A 80 -6.56 12.10 -13.94
N GLU A 81 -7.08 12.86 -12.98
CA GLU A 81 -6.27 13.65 -12.06
C GLU A 81 -5.54 12.71 -11.10
N GLU A 82 -4.21 12.72 -11.21
CA GLU A 82 -3.31 12.10 -10.24
C GLU A 82 -3.06 13.06 -9.09
N MET A 83 -3.08 12.52 -7.88
CA MET A 83 -2.78 13.28 -6.67
C MET A 83 -2.01 12.42 -5.67
N ILE A 84 -1.31 13.10 -4.77
CA ILE A 84 -0.57 12.47 -3.68
C ILE A 84 -1.41 12.60 -2.41
N LEU A 85 -1.68 11.48 -1.74
CA LEU A 85 -2.34 11.44 -0.44
C LEU A 85 -1.33 11.02 0.63
N GLN A 86 -1.29 11.75 1.74
CA GLN A 86 -0.44 11.41 2.88
C GLN A 86 -1.06 10.24 3.64
N GLY A 87 -0.26 9.48 4.39
CA GLY A 87 -0.71 8.31 5.15
C GLY A 87 -1.92 8.52 6.06
N LYS A 88 -2.17 9.76 6.51
CA LYS A 88 -3.28 10.11 7.42
C LYS A 88 -4.58 10.47 6.69
N ASP A 89 -4.51 10.72 5.39
CA ASP A 89 -5.62 11.31 4.62
C ASP A 89 -6.50 10.28 3.93
N TRP A 90 -6.12 9.00 3.97
CA TRP A 90 -6.82 7.94 3.25
C TRP A 90 -7.14 6.73 4.11
N GLU A 91 -8.25 6.08 3.77
CA GLU A 91 -8.66 4.79 4.30
C GLU A 91 -9.04 3.84 3.15
N VAL A 92 -8.77 2.54 3.31
CA VAL A 92 -9.16 1.55 2.30
C VAL A 92 -10.67 1.37 2.32
N GLU A 93 -11.31 1.43 1.15
CA GLU A 93 -12.73 1.13 0.99
C GLU A 93 -12.95 -0.36 1.29
N VAL A 94 -13.33 -0.69 2.53
CA VAL A 94 -13.73 -2.04 2.90
C VAL A 94 -15.04 -2.32 2.17
N LYS A 95 -14.99 -3.09 1.09
CA LYS A 95 -16.19 -3.66 0.48
C LYS A 95 -16.87 -4.55 1.52
N VAL A 96 -17.83 -4.01 2.25
CA VAL A 96 -18.81 -4.82 2.96
C VAL A 96 -19.48 -5.67 1.87
N PRO A 97 -19.41 -7.01 1.93
CA PRO A 97 -20.08 -7.83 0.94
C PRO A 97 -21.55 -7.49 1.00
N ALA A 98 -22.09 -6.98 -0.11
CA ALA A 98 -23.49 -6.61 -0.23
C ALA A 98 -24.32 -7.82 0.23
N ALA A 99 -25.08 -7.64 1.32
CA ALA A 99 -25.99 -8.65 1.81
C ALA A 99 -26.84 -9.14 0.64
N ARG A 100 -26.75 -10.44 0.33
CA ARG A 100 -27.61 -11.08 -0.69
C ARG A 100 -29.04 -10.73 -0.34
N LYS A 101 -29.69 -9.90 -1.17
CA LYS A 101 -31.14 -9.74 -1.14
C LYS A 101 -31.72 -11.09 -1.56
N THR A 102 -32.13 -11.91 -0.60
CA THR A 102 -32.96 -13.09 -0.86
C THR A 102 -34.26 -12.60 -1.50
N PRO A 103 -34.64 -13.07 -2.70
CA PRO A 103 -35.94 -12.72 -3.25
C PRO A 103 -37.01 -13.39 -2.38
N LEU A 104 -37.83 -12.57 -1.72
CA LEU A 104 -39.01 -13.03 -1.00
C LEU A 104 -39.97 -13.63 -2.03
N GLY A 105 -40.13 -14.96 -1.96
CA GLY A 105 -40.98 -15.72 -2.87
C GLY A 105 -42.40 -15.19 -2.89
N SER A 106 -42.90 -15.00 -4.11
CA SER A 106 -44.30 -14.75 -4.44
C SER A 106 -45.19 -15.82 -3.81
N THR A 107 -46.08 -15.40 -2.91
CA THR A 107 -47.29 -16.17 -2.59
C THR A 107 -48.46 -15.29 -3.00
N THR A 108 -49.06 -15.63 -4.14
CA THR A 108 -50.30 -15.03 -4.67
C THR A 108 -51.46 -15.96 -4.27
N PRO A 109 -52.67 -15.42 -4.02
CA PRO A 109 -53.67 -16.01 -3.12
C PRO A 109 -54.47 -17.18 -3.71
#